data_AF-A0ABD0VBY5-F1
#
_entry.id   AF-A0ABD0VBY5-F1
#
_cell.length_a   1.000
_cell.length_b   1.000
_cell.length_c   1.000
_cell.angle_alpha   90.00
_cell.angle_beta   90.00
_cell.angle_gamma   90.00
#
_symmetry.space_group_name_H-M   'P 1'
#
loop_
_entity.id
_entity.type
_entity.pdbx_description
1 polymer ?
#
loop_
_entity_poly.entity_id
_entity_poly.type
_entity_poly.pdbx_seq_one_letter_code
_entity_poly.pdbx_strand_id
1 'polypeptide(L)'
;MLFWPLFSPGHLAPLLAALAPGVNIIRMLLLGLGIWKDEATVKSMSREGDYRELLKGPLYYAFTITLSTSIFWRTSPIAIAAICNLCAGDGVADIAGRRFGQKKLPYNPRKSFAGTIAMAVAGFIASIGYMHYFASFGFIEESWSMILSFLLVAVAAAVVESLPVSSELDDNLTVPFTSLLVGAVVF
;
A
#
# COMPACT_ATOMS: atom_id res chain seq x y z
N MET A 1 -1.08 7.85 -7.58
CA MET A 1 -0.06 7.55 -8.61
C MET A 1 -0.52 7.89 -10.02
N LEU A 2 -1.70 7.44 -10.47
CA LEU A 2 -2.19 7.70 -11.84
C LEU A 2 -2.08 9.17 -12.29
N PHE A 3 -2.52 10.12 -11.46
CA PHE A 3 -2.48 11.55 -11.79
C PHE A 3 -1.16 12.26 -11.49
N TRP A 4 -0.15 11.56 -10.96
CA TRP A 4 1.15 12.17 -10.64
C TRP A 4 1.85 12.81 -11.84
N PRO A 5 1.79 12.27 -13.07
CA PRO A 5 2.35 12.93 -14.25
C PRO A 5 1.77 14.32 -14.56
N LEU A 6 0.53 14.60 -14.14
CA LEU A 6 -0.13 15.89 -14.39
C LEU A 6 0.44 17.05 -13.56
N PHE A 7 1.18 16.73 -12.50
CA PHE A 7 1.76 17.75 -11.62
C PHE A 7 2.98 18.41 -12.26
N SER A 8 3.15 19.72 -12.01
CA SER A 8 4.32 20.47 -12.46
C SER A 8 5.64 19.86 -11.94
N PRO A 9 6.79 20.11 -12.59
CA PRO A 9 8.10 19.68 -12.09
C PRO A 9 8.62 20.50 -10.89
N GLY A 10 7.86 21.49 -10.38
CA GLY A 10 8.30 22.33 -9.27
C GLY A 10 8.45 21.56 -7.94
N HIS A 11 9.31 22.04 -7.06
CA HIS A 11 9.60 21.41 -5.76
C HIS A 11 8.39 21.29 -4.82
N LEU A 12 7.34 22.09 -5.04
CA LEU A 12 6.09 22.04 -4.27
C LEU A 12 5.10 20.99 -4.78
N ALA A 13 5.33 20.41 -5.97
CA ALA A 13 4.43 19.44 -6.58
C ALA A 13 4.19 18.18 -5.74
N PRO A 14 5.21 17.57 -5.08
CA PRO A 14 4.99 16.44 -4.19
C PRO A 14 4.08 16.79 -3.02
N LEU A 15 4.30 17.96 -2.41
CA LEU A 15 3.50 18.45 -1.28
C LEU A 15 2.04 18.69 -1.70
N LEU A 16 1.82 19.33 -2.85
CA LEU A 16 0.47 19.58 -3.38
C LEU A 16 -0.28 18.28 -3.69
N ALA A 17 0.40 17.28 -4.25
CA ALA A 17 -0.21 15.98 -4.50
C ALA A 17 -0.47 15.20 -3.20
N ALA A 18 0.39 15.36 -2.19
CA ALA A 18 0.22 14.77 -0.87
C ALA A 18 -0.90 15.44 -0.05
N LEU A 19 -1.37 16.65 -0.42
CA LEU A 19 -2.52 17.28 0.23
C LEU A 19 -3.78 16.43 0.10
N ALA A 20 -4.03 15.81 -1.04
CA ALA A 20 -5.23 14.99 -1.23
C ALA A 20 -5.32 13.81 -0.24
N PRO A 21 -4.31 12.92 -0.15
CA PRO A 21 -4.31 11.87 0.88
C PRO A 21 -4.11 12.44 2.29
N GLY A 22 -3.43 13.58 2.46
CA GLY A 22 -3.29 14.26 3.76
C GLY A 22 -4.61 14.78 4.33
N VAL A 23 -5.48 15.36 3.50
CA VAL A 23 -6.85 15.72 3.89
C VAL A 23 -7.64 14.47 4.27
N ASN A 24 -7.41 13.35 3.59
CA ASN A 24 -8.04 12.09 3.95
C ASN A 24 -7.60 11.59 5.34
N ILE A 25 -6.33 11.78 5.73
CA ILE A 25 -5.85 11.50 7.10
C ILE A 25 -6.65 12.30 8.12
N ILE A 26 -6.80 13.61 7.90
CA ILE A 26 -7.60 14.48 8.79
C ILE A 26 -9.05 13.99 8.87
N ARG A 27 -9.64 13.62 7.74
CA ARG A 27 -11.00 13.06 7.69
C ARG A 27 -11.11 11.77 8.51
N MET A 28 -10.17 10.83 8.35
CA MET A 28 -10.16 9.58 9.13
C MET A 28 -10.00 9.83 10.63
N LEU A 29 -9.19 10.82 11.03
CA LEU A 29 -9.04 11.21 12.43
C LEU A 29 -10.32 11.84 12.99
N LEU A 30 -10.94 12.77 12.27
CA LEU A 30 -12.18 13.44 12.72
C LEU A 30 -13.34 12.45 12.88
N LEU A 31 -13.49 11.52 11.93
CA LEU A 31 -14.50 10.46 12.00
C LEU A 31 -14.15 9.45 13.10
N GLY A 32 -12.92 8.97 13.13
CA GLY A 32 -12.50 7.93 14.07
C GLY A 32 -12.47 8.35 15.54
N LEU A 33 -12.22 9.64 15.80
CA LEU A 33 -12.33 10.24 17.14
C LEU A 33 -13.78 10.62 17.51
N GLY A 34 -14.73 10.43 16.58
CA GLY A 34 -16.15 10.76 16.80
C GLY A 34 -16.46 12.25 16.87
N ILE A 35 -15.51 13.11 16.45
CA ILE A 35 -15.66 14.57 16.39
C ILE A 35 -16.66 14.94 15.28
N TRP A 36 -16.57 14.23 14.15
CA TRP A 36 -17.52 14.32 13.05
C TRP A 36 -18.24 12.99 12.89
N LYS A 37 -19.56 13.00 12.78
CA LYS A 37 -20.38 11.82 12.49
C LYS A 37 -20.88 11.87 11.06
N ASP A 38 -20.28 11.05 10.20
CA ASP A 38 -20.74 10.80 8.84
C ASP A 38 -20.96 9.29 8.68
N GLU A 39 -22.20 8.86 8.95
CA GLU A 39 -22.58 7.45 8.96
C GLU A 39 -22.40 6.79 7.58
N ALA A 40 -22.57 7.54 6.49
CA ALA A 40 -22.40 7.02 5.15
C ALA A 40 -20.93 6.63 4.90
N THR A 41 -20.00 7.50 5.29
CA THR A 41 -18.57 7.23 5.15
C THR A 41 -18.11 6.11 6.07
N VAL A 42 -18.54 6.12 7.33
CA VAL A 42 -18.20 5.08 8.32
C VAL A 42 -18.70 3.72 7.85
N LYS A 43 -19.94 3.63 7.38
CA LYS A 43 -20.51 2.37 6.88
C LYS A 43 -19.79 1.83 5.64
N SER A 44 -19.22 2.70 4.81
CA SER A 44 -18.45 2.28 3.63
C SER A 44 -17.01 1.83 3.95
N MET A 45 -16.46 2.26 5.08
CA MET A 45 -15.04 2.10 5.42
C MET A 45 -14.76 1.31 6.71
N SER A 46 -15.80 0.90 7.43
CA SER A 46 -15.72 0.03 8.61
C SER A 46 -16.52 -1.25 8.37
N ARG A 47 -16.04 -2.38 8.92
CA ARG A 47 -16.69 -3.69 8.82
C ARG A 47 -17.83 -3.83 9.83
N GLU A 48 -17.66 -3.27 11.03
CA GLU A 48 -18.63 -3.38 12.11
C GLU A 48 -19.41 -2.08 12.38
N GLY A 49 -19.17 -1.01 11.61
CA GLY A 49 -19.77 0.30 11.87
C GLY A 49 -19.08 1.07 13.00
N ASP A 50 -17.99 0.54 13.56
CA ASP A 50 -17.21 1.23 14.60
C ASP A 50 -16.31 2.29 13.97
N TYR A 51 -16.50 3.53 14.41
CA TYR A 51 -15.68 4.68 14.05
C TYR A 51 -14.18 4.43 14.30
N ARG A 52 -13.83 3.67 15.35
CA ARG A 52 -12.43 3.41 15.71
C ARG A 52 -11.68 2.53 14.71
N GLU A 53 -12.38 1.75 13.88
CA GLU A 53 -11.72 0.99 12.81
C GLU A 53 -11.07 1.90 11.77
N LEU A 54 -11.60 3.11 11.57
CA LEU A 54 -11.04 4.11 10.66
C LEU A 54 -9.64 4.56 11.09
N LEU A 55 -9.32 4.47 12.39
CA LEU A 55 -8.02 4.83 12.96
C LEU A 55 -6.95 3.74 12.78
N LYS A 56 -7.31 2.57 12.24
CA LYS A 56 -6.41 1.46 11.98
C LYS A 56 -6.07 1.42 10.49
N GLY A 57 -6.49 0.37 9.79
CA GLY A 57 -6.23 0.16 8.36
C GLY A 57 -6.37 1.40 7.48
N PRO A 58 -7.55 2.06 7.40
CA PRO A 58 -7.73 3.22 6.53
C PRO A 58 -6.77 4.39 6.81
N LEU A 59 -6.47 4.65 8.08
CA LEU A 59 -5.53 5.69 8.49
C LEU A 59 -4.10 5.32 8.06
N TYR A 60 -3.67 4.08 8.30
CA TYR A 60 -2.35 3.62 7.89
C TYR A 60 -2.17 3.66 6.37
N TYR A 61 -3.20 3.26 5.61
CA TYR A 61 -3.21 3.40 4.16
C TYR A 61 -2.98 4.86 3.72
N ALA A 62 -3.76 5.79 4.29
CA ALA A 62 -3.65 7.20 3.95
C ALA A 62 -2.27 7.77 4.34
N PHE A 63 -1.73 7.35 5.49
CA PHE A 63 -0.41 7.75 5.96
C PHE A 63 0.71 7.26 5.04
N THR A 64 0.73 5.97 4.69
CA THR A 64 1.69 5.41 3.75
C THR A 64 1.66 6.14 2.42
N ILE A 65 0.46 6.32 1.83
CA ILE A 65 0.35 7.00 0.54
C ILE A 65 0.87 8.44 0.65
N THR A 66 0.50 9.17 1.71
CA THR A 66 0.96 10.55 1.93
C THR A 66 2.47 10.64 2.09
N LEU A 67 3.06 9.75 2.89
CA LEU A 67 4.51 9.70 3.14
C LEU A 67 5.28 9.33 1.86
N SER A 68 4.85 8.27 1.16
CA SER A 68 5.46 7.85 -0.11
C SER A 68 5.35 8.94 -1.18
N THR A 69 4.22 9.66 -1.22
CA THR A 69 4.03 10.81 -2.13
C THR A 69 4.97 11.96 -1.77
N SER A 70 5.13 12.28 -0.48
CA SER A 70 5.88 13.46 -0.04
C SER A 70 7.39 13.28 -0.12
N ILE A 71 7.90 12.08 0.18
CA ILE A 71 9.35 11.81 0.30
C ILE A 71 9.92 11.24 -1.00
N PHE A 72 9.34 10.15 -1.51
CA PHE A 72 9.92 9.39 -2.61
C PHE A 72 9.44 9.89 -3.97
N TRP A 73 8.19 10.35 -4.05
CA TRP A 73 7.58 10.96 -5.24
C TRP A 73 7.63 10.08 -6.51
N ARG A 74 7.21 10.63 -7.65
CA ARG A 74 7.03 9.91 -8.93
C ARG A 74 8.32 9.44 -9.61
N THR A 75 9.47 9.87 -9.10
CA THR A 75 10.81 9.52 -9.63
C THR A 75 11.46 8.37 -8.87
N SER A 76 10.84 7.88 -7.78
CA SER A 76 11.43 6.83 -6.96
C SER A 76 10.68 5.50 -7.11
N PRO A 77 11.39 4.41 -7.47
CA PRO A 77 10.83 3.05 -7.48
C PRO A 77 10.33 2.60 -6.10
N ILE A 78 10.89 3.13 -5.02
CA ILE A 78 10.50 2.81 -3.64
C ILE A 78 9.03 3.23 -3.39
N ALA A 79 8.62 4.40 -3.91
CA ALA A 79 7.23 4.86 -3.80
C ALA A 79 6.27 3.89 -4.50
N ILE A 80 6.65 3.43 -5.70
CA ILE A 80 5.86 2.50 -6.50
C ILE A 80 5.70 1.19 -5.74
N ALA A 81 6.79 0.60 -5.28
CA ALA A 81 6.77 -0.68 -4.60
C ALA A 81 5.90 -0.63 -3.33
N ALA A 82 6.07 0.41 -2.50
CA ALA A 82 5.31 0.58 -1.27
C ALA A 82 3.81 0.75 -1.51
N ILE A 83 3.42 1.63 -2.44
CA ILE A 83 2.00 1.89 -2.74
C ILE A 83 1.37 0.69 -3.46
N CYS A 84 2.08 0.03 -4.38
CA CYS A 84 1.56 -1.13 -5.09
C CYS A 84 1.37 -2.35 -4.18
N ASN A 85 2.34 -2.66 -3.32
CA ASN A 85 2.20 -3.79 -2.39
C ASN A 85 1.08 -3.56 -1.37
N LEU A 86 0.92 -2.31 -0.93
CA LEU A 86 -0.18 -1.94 -0.06
C LEU A 86 -1.54 -1.97 -0.80
N CYS A 87 -1.69 -1.28 -1.93
CA CYS A 87 -3.00 -1.13 -2.56
C CYS A 87 -3.41 -2.34 -3.40
N ALA A 88 -2.50 -2.84 -4.24
CA ALA A 88 -2.78 -3.97 -5.12
C ALA A 88 -2.47 -5.31 -4.43
N GLY A 89 -1.34 -5.41 -3.74
CA GLY A 89 -0.95 -6.62 -3.02
C GLY A 89 -1.96 -7.00 -1.95
N ASP A 90 -2.08 -6.19 -0.89
CA ASP A 90 -2.98 -6.46 0.24
C ASP A 90 -4.46 -6.54 -0.20
N GLY A 91 -4.90 -5.63 -1.06
CA GLY A 91 -6.27 -5.63 -1.59
C GLY A 91 -6.64 -6.93 -2.33
N VAL A 92 -5.76 -7.44 -3.20
CA VAL A 92 -6.00 -8.70 -3.92
C VAL A 92 -5.80 -9.91 -2.98
N ALA A 93 -4.89 -9.82 -2.02
CA ALA A 93 -4.68 -10.86 -1.01
C ALA A 93 -5.93 -11.10 -0.15
N ASP A 94 -6.62 -10.05 0.29
CA ASP A 94 -7.87 -10.17 1.06
C ASP A 94 -9.01 -10.80 0.22
N ILE A 95 -9.09 -10.47 -1.08
CA ILE A 95 -10.08 -11.09 -1.98
C ILE A 95 -9.75 -12.57 -2.24
N ALA A 96 -8.50 -12.87 -2.60
CA ALA A 96 -8.07 -14.22 -2.93
C ALA A 96 -8.05 -15.12 -1.69
N GLY A 97 -7.66 -14.59 -0.53
CA GLY A 97 -7.69 -15.28 0.75
C GLY A 97 -9.11 -15.64 1.19
N ARG A 98 -10.09 -14.76 0.97
CA ARG A 98 -11.50 -15.06 1.25
C ARG A 98 -12.10 -16.09 0.28
N ARG A 99 -11.73 -16.03 -1.01
CA ARG A 99 -12.33 -16.88 -2.04
C ARG A 99 -11.67 -18.26 -2.21
N PHE A 100 -10.34 -18.30 -2.09
CA PHE A 100 -9.52 -19.48 -2.38
C PHE A 100 -8.62 -19.92 -1.21
N GLY A 101 -8.66 -19.22 -0.06
CA GLY A 101 -7.81 -19.46 1.10
C GLY A 101 -8.20 -20.67 1.96
N GLN A 102 -8.52 -21.81 1.33
CA GLN A 102 -8.81 -23.07 2.00
C GLN A 102 -7.58 -23.65 2.72
N LYS A 103 -6.41 -23.57 2.07
CA LYS A 103 -5.13 -23.99 2.66
C LYS A 103 -4.52 -22.85 3.48
N LYS A 104 -4.62 -22.97 4.80
CA LYS A 104 -4.02 -22.03 5.76
C LYS A 104 -2.51 -22.26 5.90
N LEU A 105 -1.79 -21.23 6.33
CA LEU A 105 -0.36 -21.36 6.61
C LEU A 105 -0.16 -22.13 7.93
N PRO A 106 0.85 -23.01 8.01
CA PRO A 106 1.08 -23.84 9.21
C PRO A 106 1.47 -23.01 10.44
N TYR A 107 2.08 -21.85 10.24
CA TYR A 107 2.49 -20.93 11.31
C TYR A 107 1.51 -19.77 11.55
N ASN A 108 0.56 -19.52 10.63
CA ASN A 108 -0.45 -18.47 10.78
C ASN A 108 -1.82 -18.92 10.24
N PRO A 109 -2.74 -19.38 11.10
CA PRO A 109 -4.04 -19.89 10.68
C PRO A 109 -4.98 -18.80 10.16
N ARG A 110 -4.71 -17.51 10.44
CA ARG A 110 -5.50 -16.38 9.91
C ARG A 110 -5.23 -16.13 8.43
N LYS A 111 -4.03 -16.50 7.96
CA LYS A 111 -3.56 -16.27 6.59
C LYS A 111 -3.55 -17.57 5.78
N SER A 112 -3.49 -17.43 4.46
CA SER A 112 -3.59 -18.55 3.53
C SER A 112 -2.54 -18.48 2.44
N PHE A 113 -2.12 -19.65 1.94
CA PHE A 113 -1.16 -19.71 0.83
C PHE A 113 -1.68 -18.95 -0.41
N ALA A 114 -2.98 -19.06 -0.70
CA ALA A 114 -3.60 -18.35 -1.81
C ALA A 114 -3.52 -16.82 -1.64
N GLY A 115 -3.77 -16.31 -0.43
CA GLY A 115 -3.68 -14.88 -0.13
C GLY A 115 -2.26 -14.34 -0.28
N THR A 116 -1.28 -15.00 0.34
CA THR A 116 0.13 -14.57 0.29
C THR A 116 0.73 -14.65 -1.12
N ILE A 117 0.40 -15.69 -1.91
CA ILE A 117 0.81 -15.76 -3.33
C ILE A 117 0.15 -14.63 -4.12
N ALA A 118 -1.15 -14.40 -3.93
CA ALA A 118 -1.88 -13.35 -4.61
C ALA A 118 -1.31 -11.96 -4.28
N MET A 119 -0.89 -11.75 -3.03
CA MET A 119 -0.22 -10.53 -2.59
C MET A 119 1.06 -10.27 -3.38
N ALA A 120 1.97 -11.25 -3.41
CA ALA A 120 3.25 -11.12 -4.10
C ALA A 120 3.05 -10.87 -5.60
N VAL A 121 2.16 -11.64 -6.24
CA VAL A 121 1.89 -11.54 -7.67
C VAL A 121 1.23 -10.19 -8.02
N ALA A 122 0.21 -9.78 -7.28
CA ALA A 122 -0.50 -8.53 -7.56
C ALA A 122 0.39 -7.30 -7.30
N GLY A 123 1.14 -7.29 -6.19
CA GLY A 123 2.09 -6.23 -5.87
C GLY A 123 3.19 -6.10 -6.92
N PHE A 124 3.75 -7.23 -7.37
CA PHE A 124 4.77 -7.26 -8.42
C PHE A 124 4.24 -6.79 -9.78
N ILE A 125 3.12 -7.34 -10.26
CA ILE A 125 2.53 -6.96 -11.56
C ILE A 125 2.14 -5.48 -11.56
N ALA A 126 1.54 -5.00 -10.47
CA ALA A 126 1.19 -3.58 -10.34
C ALA A 126 2.43 -2.69 -10.35
N SER A 127 3.51 -3.10 -9.66
CA SER A 127 4.77 -2.35 -9.64
C SER A 127 5.41 -2.26 -11.02
N ILE A 128 5.44 -3.35 -11.79
CA ILE A 128 5.89 -3.35 -13.19
C ILE A 128 5.02 -2.43 -14.05
N GLY A 129 3.69 -2.53 -13.91
CA GLY A 129 2.76 -1.68 -14.66
C GLY A 129 3.00 -0.19 -14.40
N TYR A 130 3.22 0.20 -13.14
CA TYR A 130 3.54 1.58 -12.78
C TYR A 130 4.97 1.99 -13.16
N MET A 131 5.94 1.07 -13.18
CA MET A 131 7.27 1.31 -13.73
C MET A 131 7.17 1.71 -15.20
N HIS A 132 6.50 0.90 -16.04
CA HIS A 132 6.28 1.22 -17.45
C HIS A 132 5.49 2.52 -17.64
N TYR A 133 4.48 2.74 -16.80
CA TYR A 133 3.70 3.97 -16.82
C TYR A 133 4.59 5.18 -16.58
N PHE A 134 5.39 5.21 -15.51
CA PHE A 134 6.26 6.34 -15.20
C PHE A 134 7.45 6.48 -16.16
N ALA A 135 7.93 5.37 -16.72
CA ALA A 135 8.94 5.39 -17.78
C ALA A 135 8.42 6.03 -19.07
N SER A 136 7.15 5.82 -19.43
CA SER A 136 6.53 6.45 -20.62
C SER A 136 6.50 7.99 -20.55
N PHE A 137 6.53 8.56 -19.34
CA PHE A 137 6.64 10.01 -19.10
C PHE A 137 8.09 10.47 -18.84
N GLY A 138 9.08 9.57 -18.89
CA GLY A 138 10.48 9.89 -18.64
C GLY A 138 10.83 10.16 -17.18
N PHE A 139 10.02 9.70 -16.22
CA PHE A 139 10.32 9.90 -14.79
C PHE A 139 11.26 8.83 -14.21
N ILE A 140 11.31 7.66 -14.82
CA ILE A 140 12.09 6.50 -14.37
C ILE A 140 12.69 5.82 -15.59
N GLU A 141 13.94 5.37 -15.47
CA GLU A 141 14.58 4.50 -16.46
C GLU A 141 14.33 3.03 -16.12
N GLU A 142 13.77 2.29 -17.08
CA GLU A 142 13.52 0.86 -16.89
C GLU A 142 14.82 0.07 -16.88
N SER A 143 14.95 -0.86 -15.94
CA SER A 143 16.09 -1.76 -15.88
C SER A 143 15.70 -3.13 -15.37
N TRP A 144 16.44 -4.16 -15.81
CA TRP A 144 16.26 -5.52 -15.32
C TRP A 144 16.52 -5.63 -13.82
N SER A 145 17.46 -4.84 -13.28
CA SER A 145 17.71 -4.79 -11.84
C SER A 145 16.48 -4.25 -11.10
N MET A 146 15.81 -3.22 -11.61
CA MET A 146 14.60 -2.66 -11.00
C MET A 146 13.46 -3.68 -10.94
N ILE A 147 13.27 -4.48 -12.00
CA ILE A 147 12.28 -5.57 -12.01
C ILE A 147 12.61 -6.60 -10.92
N LEU A 148 13.87 -7.03 -10.80
CA LEU A 148 14.29 -7.96 -9.74
C LEU A 148 14.08 -7.35 -8.35
N SER A 149 14.39 -6.07 -8.16
CA SER A 149 14.16 -5.35 -6.91
C SER A 149 12.68 -5.27 -6.55
N PHE A 150 11.79 -5.03 -7.51
CA PHE A 150 10.33 -5.11 -7.29
C PHE A 150 9.89 -6.51 -6.87
N LEU A 151 10.45 -7.56 -7.47
CA LEU A 151 10.15 -8.94 -7.08
C LEU A 151 10.58 -9.21 -5.63
N LEU A 152 11.80 -8.80 -5.27
CA LEU A 152 12.32 -8.96 -3.90
C LEU A 152 11.44 -8.23 -2.88
N VAL A 153 11.03 -7.00 -3.19
CA VAL A 153 10.17 -6.21 -2.32
C VAL A 153 8.77 -6.84 -2.19
N ALA A 154 8.17 -7.31 -3.28
CA ALA A 154 6.87 -7.98 -3.26
C ALA A 154 6.89 -9.29 -2.47
N VAL A 155 7.95 -10.09 -2.64
CA VAL A 155 8.15 -11.33 -1.86
C VAL A 155 8.36 -11.03 -0.39
N ALA A 156 9.21 -10.04 -0.05
CA ALA A 156 9.44 -9.67 1.34
C ALA A 156 8.17 -9.15 2.02
N ALA A 157 7.39 -8.32 1.33
CA ALA A 157 6.09 -7.85 1.81
C ALA A 157 5.11 -9.00 2.06
N ALA A 158 5.03 -9.97 1.13
CA ALA A 158 4.19 -11.17 1.28
C ALA A 158 4.65 -12.07 2.43
N VAL A 159 5.96 -12.24 2.61
CA VAL A 159 6.50 -12.97 3.77
C VAL A 159 6.10 -12.29 5.06
N VAL A 160 6.24 -10.96 5.18
CA VAL A 160 5.85 -10.24 6.39
C VAL A 160 4.35 -10.33 6.64
N GLU A 161 3.51 -10.16 5.61
CA GLU A 161 2.05 -10.35 5.70
C GLU A 161 1.66 -11.74 6.20
N SER A 162 2.43 -12.76 5.80
CA SER A 162 2.18 -14.14 6.21
C SER A 162 2.43 -14.37 7.71
N LEU A 163 3.28 -13.55 8.35
CA LEU A 163 3.70 -13.75 9.74
C LEU A 163 2.58 -13.45 10.76
N PRO A 164 2.54 -14.16 11.90
CA PRO A 164 1.55 -13.92 12.95
C PRO A 164 1.60 -12.49 13.52
N VAL A 165 2.82 -11.93 13.62
CA VAL A 165 3.09 -10.58 14.12
C VAL A 165 2.37 -9.52 13.29
N SER A 166 2.30 -9.72 11.97
CA SER A 166 1.60 -8.79 11.07
C SER A 166 0.10 -8.75 11.37
N SER A 167 -0.48 -9.92 11.66
CA SER A 167 -1.88 -10.01 12.05
C SER A 167 -2.19 -9.40 13.43
N GLU A 168 -1.18 -9.13 14.26
CA GLU A 168 -1.34 -8.45 15.55
C GLU A 168 -1.08 -6.94 15.46
N LEU A 169 -0.10 -6.52 14.66
CA LEU A 169 0.31 -5.12 14.48
C LEU A 169 -0.45 -4.37 13.38
N ASP A 170 -1.32 -5.06 12.64
CA ASP A 170 -2.02 -4.61 11.43
C ASP A 170 -1.15 -4.70 10.17
N ASP A 171 -1.60 -5.51 9.21
CA ASP A 171 -0.93 -5.74 7.93
C ASP A 171 -0.76 -4.43 7.12
N ASN A 172 -1.66 -3.48 7.33
CA ASN A 172 -1.66 -2.18 6.65
C ASN A 172 -0.53 -1.26 7.09
N LEU A 173 0.17 -1.60 8.19
CA LEU A 173 1.35 -0.90 8.67
C LEU A 173 2.63 -1.66 8.31
N THR A 174 2.64 -2.97 8.57
CA THR A 174 3.82 -3.81 8.38
C THR A 174 4.22 -3.94 6.91
N VAL A 175 3.25 -4.13 6.01
CA VAL A 175 3.49 -4.33 4.57
C VAL A 175 4.14 -3.10 3.91
N PRO A 176 3.61 -1.88 4.09
CA PRO A 176 4.28 -0.68 3.61
C PRO A 176 5.67 -0.50 4.20
N PHE A 177 5.80 -0.71 5.51
CA PHE A 177 7.06 -0.49 6.21
C PHE A 177 8.15 -1.42 5.68
N THR A 178 7.84 -2.72 5.51
CA THR A 178 8.73 -3.68 4.86
C THR A 178 9.05 -3.27 3.43
N SER A 179 8.06 -2.82 2.67
CA SER A 179 8.28 -2.41 1.28
C SER A 179 9.21 -1.20 1.17
N LEU A 180 9.09 -0.23 2.08
CA LEU A 180 9.98 0.93 2.17
C LEU A 180 11.39 0.53 2.61
N LEU A 181 11.53 -0.30 3.64
CA LEU A 181 12.83 -0.74 4.15
C LEU A 181 13.60 -1.58 3.13
N VAL A 182 12.95 -2.61 2.58
CA VAL A 182 13.59 -3.47 1.57
C VAL A 182 13.87 -2.65 0.32
N GLY A 183 12.90 -1.83 -0.12
CA GLY A 183 13.07 -0.92 -1.25
C GLY A 183 14.29 0.00 -1.10
N ALA A 184 14.51 0.58 0.08
CA ALA A 184 15.67 1.43 0.34
C ALA A 184 17.02 0.69 0.27
N VAL A 185 17.02 -0.65 0.36
CA VAL A 185 18.24 -1.46 0.25
C VAL A 185 18.47 -1.96 -1.19
N VAL A 186 17.40 -2.21 -1.94
CA VAL A 186 17.49 -2.88 -3.25
C VAL A 186 17.38 -1.95 -4.47
N PHE A 187 16.98 -0.69 -4.29
CA PHE A 187 16.93 0.34 -5.34
C PHE A 187 18.03 1.38 -5.12
#